data_AF-A0A521QNZ7-F1
#
_entry.id   AF-A0A521QNZ7-F1
#
_cell.length_a   1.000
_cell.length_b   1.000
_cell.length_c   1.000
_cell.angle_alpha   90.00
_cell.angle_beta   90.00
_cell.angle_gamma   90.00
#
_symmetry.space_group_name_H-M   'P 1'
#
loop_
_entity.id
_entity.type
_entity.pdbx_description
1 polymer ?
#
loop_
_entity_poly.entity_id
_entity_poly.type
_entity_poly.pdbx_seq_one_letter_code
_entity_poly.pdbx_strand_id
1 'polypeptide(L)'
;MADIVWPGWSSLTYSYWFIVDAANRPIYSEPGNYMFVREARPGFWAPLYIGITDNLRQRLCTNHEKWPLALAFGATHVMAHRQPNQWLRETEERDLIGRWNPVCNTQHRTDGGLPAIRNALALLRA
;
A
#
# COMPACT_ATOMS: atom_id res chain seq x y z
N MET A 1 -6.51 -9.91 -12.87
CA MET A 1 -7.03 -9.71 -11.49
C MET A 1 -7.73 -8.37 -11.43
N ALA A 2 -8.90 -8.30 -10.79
CA ALA A 2 -9.59 -7.04 -10.55
C ALA A 2 -8.79 -6.15 -9.59
N ASP A 3 -9.11 -4.87 -9.57
CA ASP A 3 -8.53 -3.93 -8.61
C ASP A 3 -9.11 -4.14 -7.21
N ILE A 4 -8.32 -3.79 -6.20
CA ILE A 4 -8.69 -3.84 -4.79
C ILE A 4 -8.99 -2.42 -4.33
N VAL A 5 -10.16 -2.23 -3.72
CA VAL A 5 -10.60 -0.95 -3.17
C VAL A 5 -10.12 -0.81 -1.73
N TRP A 6 -9.32 0.23 -1.48
CA TRP A 6 -8.76 0.54 -0.16
C TRP A 6 -9.46 1.75 0.44
N PRO A 7 -10.18 1.61 1.58
CA PRO A 7 -10.72 2.74 2.32
C PRO A 7 -9.61 3.50 3.06
N GLY A 8 -9.60 4.82 2.94
CA GLY A 8 -8.77 5.72 3.75
C GLY A 8 -9.44 6.10 5.07
N TRP A 9 -8.79 6.97 5.86
CA TRP A 9 -9.32 7.47 7.13
C TRP A 9 -10.47 8.43 6.90
N SER A 10 -10.42 9.20 5.81
CA SER A 10 -11.40 10.18 5.38
C SER A 10 -12.72 9.61 4.86
N SER A 11 -12.86 8.28 4.82
CA SER A 11 -13.93 7.54 4.12
C SER A 11 -13.86 7.58 2.58
N LEU A 12 -12.86 8.25 2.00
CA LEU A 12 -12.55 8.09 0.58
C LEU A 12 -12.01 6.68 0.32
N THR A 13 -12.15 6.23 -0.93
CA THR A 13 -11.68 4.92 -1.36
C THR A 13 -10.79 5.04 -2.59
N TYR A 14 -9.75 4.21 -2.64
CA TYR A 14 -8.74 4.25 -3.68
C TYR A 14 -8.63 2.86 -4.35
N SER A 15 -8.69 2.82 -5.68
CA SER A 15 -8.63 1.58 -6.45
C SER A 15 -7.19 1.26 -6.81
N TYR A 16 -6.68 0.13 -6.30
CA TYR A 16 -5.31 -0.31 -6.52
C TYR A 16 -5.28 -1.57 -7.36
N TRP A 17 -4.35 -1.61 -8.31
CA TRP A 17 -4.11 -2.77 -9.12
C TRP A 17 -2.87 -3.53 -8.63
N PHE A 18 -2.95 -4.86 -8.63
CA PHE A 18 -1.75 -5.71 -8.51
C PHE A 18 -0.78 -5.45 -9.65
N ILE A 19 0.46 -5.18 -9.28
CA ILE A 19 1.60 -5.32 -10.14
C ILE A 19 1.95 -6.81 -10.16
N VAL A 20 1.82 -7.40 -11.34
CA VAL A 20 2.28 -8.74 -11.64
C VAL A 20 3.52 -8.59 -12.51
N ASP A 21 4.42 -9.56 -12.50
CA ASP A 21 5.59 -9.54 -13.38
C ASP A 21 5.20 -9.46 -14.88
N ALA A 22 6.22 -9.42 -15.74
CA ALA A 22 6.20 -9.00 -17.15
C ALA A 22 5.12 -9.61 -18.06
N ALA A 23 4.34 -10.59 -17.60
CA ALA A 23 3.34 -11.28 -18.39
C ALA A 23 1.89 -10.82 -18.23
N ASN A 24 1.49 -9.94 -17.27
CA ASN A 24 0.05 -9.59 -17.22
C ASN A 24 -0.46 -8.25 -16.65
N ARG A 25 0.38 -7.31 -16.20
CA ARG A 25 0.08 -5.86 -16.20
C ARG A 25 1.40 -5.07 -16.16
N PRO A 26 1.69 -4.19 -17.13
CA PRO A 26 2.97 -3.48 -17.15
C PRO A 26 3.08 -2.51 -15.97
N ILE A 27 4.28 -2.40 -15.40
CA ILE A 27 4.59 -1.29 -14.48
C ILE A 27 4.78 -0.03 -15.33
N TYR A 28 3.87 0.93 -15.17
CA TYR A 28 3.88 2.17 -15.93
C TYR A 28 4.97 3.14 -15.44
N SER A 29 5.59 3.87 -16.37
CA SER A 29 6.53 4.95 -16.06
C SER A 29 5.78 6.24 -15.72
N GLU A 30 4.95 6.21 -14.67
CA GLU A 30 4.04 7.30 -14.32
C GLU A 30 4.06 7.61 -12.82
N PRO A 31 3.66 8.82 -12.41
CA PRO A 31 3.47 9.15 -11.01
C PRO A 31 2.32 8.37 -10.38
N GLY A 32 2.50 7.95 -9.13
CA GLY A 32 1.46 7.23 -8.41
C GLY A 32 1.81 6.86 -6.98
N ASN A 33 0.85 6.17 -6.36
CA ASN A 33 0.96 5.57 -5.05
C ASN A 33 1.20 4.07 -5.22
N TYR A 34 1.92 3.45 -4.28
CA TYR A 34 2.17 2.01 -4.30
C TYR A 34 2.12 1.43 -2.90
N MET A 35 1.89 0.12 -2.82
CA MET A 35 1.85 -0.62 -1.57
C MET A 35 2.60 -1.93 -1.68
N PHE A 36 3.29 -2.30 -0.59
CA PHE A 36 3.69 -3.68 -0.35
C PHE A 36 2.64 -4.30 0.56
N VAL A 37 2.09 -5.44 0.15
CA VAL A 37 0.95 -6.06 0.85
C VAL A 37 1.21 -7.53 1.14
N ARG A 38 0.62 -7.99 2.24
CA ARG A 38 0.50 -9.40 2.61
C ARG A 38 -0.93 -9.85 2.38
N GLU A 39 -1.10 -11.02 1.76
CA GLU A 39 -2.38 -11.74 1.82
C GLU A 39 -2.50 -12.39 3.21
N ALA A 40 -3.39 -11.90 4.05
CA ALA A 40 -3.60 -12.46 5.39
C ALA A 40 -4.40 -13.78 5.32
N ARG A 41 -5.32 -13.86 4.36
CA ARG A 41 -6.13 -15.02 3.97
C ARG A 41 -6.69 -14.76 2.56
N PRO A 42 -7.20 -15.77 1.83
CA PRO A 42 -7.61 -15.60 0.44
C PRO A 42 -8.52 -14.38 0.23
N GLY A 43 -8.05 -13.41 -0.56
CA GLY A 43 -8.78 -12.18 -0.88
C GLY A 43 -8.75 -11.07 0.18
N PHE A 44 -8.08 -11.26 1.32
CA PHE A 44 -7.93 -10.26 2.37
C PHE A 44 -6.49 -9.77 2.47
N TRP A 45 -6.31 -8.48 2.25
CA TRP A 45 -5.01 -7.85 2.09
C TRP A 45 -4.70 -6.93 3.27
N ALA A 46 -3.46 -6.95 3.73
CA ALA A 46 -2.94 -6.03 4.74
C ALA A 46 -1.74 -5.27 4.16
N PRO A 47 -1.73 -3.92 4.21
CA PRO A 47 -0.60 -3.15 3.73
C PRO A 47 0.51 -3.18 4.79
N LEU A 48 1.73 -3.40 4.32
CA LEU A 48 2.94 -3.39 5.13
C LEU A 48 3.72 -2.10 4.94
N TYR A 49 3.67 -1.54 3.73
CA TYR A 49 4.26 -0.26 3.37
C TYR A 49 3.36 0.43 2.34
N ILE A 50 3.26 1.76 2.42
CA ILE A 50 2.60 2.63 1.43
C ILE A 50 3.55 3.78 1.12
N GLY A 51 3.65 4.16 -0.16
CA GLY A 51 4.45 5.32 -0.55
C GLY A 51 4.00 5.94 -1.86
N ILE A 52 4.62 7.06 -2.21
CA ILE A 52 4.39 7.78 -3.46
C ILE A 52 5.66 7.86 -4.31
N THR A 53 5.49 8.13 -5.59
CA THR A 53 6.61 8.36 -6.51
C THR A 53 6.15 9.16 -7.74
N ASP A 54 7.10 9.81 -8.40
CA ASP A 54 6.90 10.41 -9.72
C ASP A 54 7.06 9.39 -10.86
N ASN A 55 7.58 8.20 -10.56
CA ASN A 55 7.76 7.13 -11.55
C ASN A 55 7.68 5.74 -10.91
N LEU A 56 6.52 5.10 -11.04
CA LEU A 56 6.25 3.75 -10.53
C LEU A 56 7.25 2.71 -11.03
N ARG A 57 7.59 2.74 -12.33
CA ARG A 57 8.57 1.80 -12.92
C ARG A 57 9.96 1.96 -12.29
N GLN A 58 10.46 3.19 -12.21
CA GLN A 58 11.76 3.44 -11.59
C GLN A 58 11.76 3.03 -10.12
N ARG A 59 10.71 3.38 -9.37
CA ARG A 59 10.64 3.12 -7.93
C ARG A 59 10.52 1.63 -7.59
N LEU A 60 9.81 0.86 -8.42
CA LEU A 60 9.50 -0.55 -8.14
C LEU A 60 10.42 -1.55 -8.84
N CYS A 61 11.10 -1.15 -9.93
CA CYS A 61 12.10 -2.00 -10.60
C CYS A 61 13.53 -1.80 -10.08
N THR A 62 13.76 -0.86 -9.17
CA THR A 62 15.07 -0.65 -8.54
C THR A 62 15.08 -1.21 -7.12
N ASN A 63 16.27 -1.30 -6.50
CA ASN A 63 16.40 -1.80 -5.14
C ASN A 63 15.70 -0.87 -4.14
N HIS A 64 14.47 -1.23 -3.77
CA HIS A 64 13.63 -0.44 -2.88
C HIS A 64 13.98 -0.70 -1.42
N GLU A 65 14.34 0.35 -0.66
CA GLU A 65 14.92 0.21 0.68
C GLU A 65 13.99 -0.43 1.72
N LYS A 66 12.67 -0.26 1.58
CA LYS A 66 11.66 -0.90 2.45
C LYS A 66 11.30 -2.34 2.04
N TRP A 67 11.73 -2.82 0.87
CA TRP A 67 11.33 -4.13 0.37
C TRP A 67 11.87 -5.30 1.23
N PRO A 68 13.15 -5.32 1.66
CA PRO A 68 13.64 -6.38 2.56
C PRO A 68 12.86 -6.46 3.88
N LEU A 69 12.52 -5.32 4.47
CA LEU A 69 11.71 -5.27 5.69
C LEU A 69 10.28 -5.77 5.44
N ALA A 70 9.66 -5.34 4.34
CA ALA A 70 8.32 -5.79 3.97
C ALA A 70 8.28 -7.31 3.76
N LEU A 71 9.29 -7.90 3.11
CA LEU A 71 9.45 -9.34 2.97
C LEU A 71 9.57 -10.04 4.34
N ALA A 72 10.33 -9.49 5.28
CA ALA A 72 10.43 -10.03 6.64
C ALA A 72 9.09 -10.02 7.39
N PHE A 73 8.19 -9.07 7.08
CA PHE A 73 6.81 -9.03 7.58
C PHE A 73 5.79 -9.80 6.72
N GLY A 74 6.27 -10.57 5.73
CA GLY A 74 5.45 -11.46 4.90
C GLY A 74 4.78 -10.77 3.72
N ALA A 75 5.40 -9.75 3.12
CA ALA A 75 4.95 -9.21 1.85
C ALA A 75 4.89 -10.32 0.79
N THR A 76 3.79 -10.33 0.04
CA THR A 76 3.51 -11.33 -1.01
C THR A 76 3.28 -10.67 -2.37
N HIS A 77 2.78 -9.44 -2.37
CA HIS A 77 2.39 -8.73 -3.58
C HIS A 77 2.74 -7.24 -3.49
N VAL A 78 2.80 -6.61 -4.66
CA VAL A 78 2.90 -5.16 -4.81
C VAL A 78 1.63 -4.68 -5.51
N MET A 79 1.07 -3.58 -5.03
CA MET A 79 -0.06 -2.90 -5.66
C MET A 79 0.30 -1.47 -6.00
N ALA A 80 -0.36 -0.89 -7.00
CA ALA A 80 -0.19 0.51 -7.37
C ALA A 80 -1.50 1.20 -7.73
N HIS A 81 -1.50 2.52 -7.66
CA HIS A 81 -2.56 3.42 -8.09
C HIS A 81 -1.93 4.62 -8.81
N ARG A 82 -2.46 4.99 -9.98
CA ARG A 82 -1.95 6.07 -10.81
C ARG A 82 -2.61 7.35 -10.34
N GLN A 83 -1.79 8.34 -9.98
CA GLN A 83 -2.29 9.64 -9.58
C GLN A 83 -1.27 10.70 -10.01
N PRO A 84 -1.52 11.43 -11.12
CA PRO A 84 -0.54 12.37 -11.68
C PRO A 84 -0.36 13.62 -10.80
N ASN A 85 -1.35 14.00 -10.01
CA ASN A 85 -1.28 15.19 -9.15
C ASN A 85 -0.55 14.86 -7.82
N GLN A 86 0.56 15.54 -7.54
CA GLN A 86 1.37 15.32 -6.35
C GLN A 86 0.59 15.54 -5.05
N TRP A 87 -0.17 16.63 -4.95
CA TRP A 87 -0.94 16.94 -3.75
C TRP A 87 -1.99 15.85 -3.46
N LEU A 88 -2.64 15.32 -4.50
CA LEU A 88 -3.54 14.18 -4.35
C LEU A 88 -2.79 12.90 -3.92
N ARG A 89 -1.61 12.61 -4.47
CA ARG A 89 -0.78 11.47 -4.05
C ARG A 89 -0.45 11.54 -2.56
N GLU A 90 0.03 12.69 -2.09
CA GLU A 90 0.41 12.89 -0.70
C GLU A 90 -0.80 12.84 0.25
N THR A 91 -1.94 13.38 -0.18
CA THR A 91 -3.19 13.31 0.59
C THR A 91 -3.64 11.86 0.73
N GLU A 92 -3.64 11.10 -0.37
CA GLU A 92 -3.95 9.67 -0.39
C GLU A 92 -2.98 8.85 0.48
N GLU A 93 -1.66 9.11 0.40
CA GLU A 93 -0.65 8.44 1.23
C GLU A 93 -0.94 8.65 2.73
N ARG A 94 -1.16 9.89 3.15
CA ARG A 94 -1.47 10.22 4.55
C ARG A 94 -2.78 9.58 5.01
N ASP A 95 -3.80 9.59 4.15
CA ASP A 95 -5.11 9.04 4.46
C ASP A 95 -5.07 7.52 4.68
N LEU A 96 -4.37 6.81 3.79
CA LEU A 96 -4.20 5.36 3.86
C LEU A 96 -3.26 4.95 5.00
N ILE A 97 -2.13 5.65 5.20
CA ILE A 97 -1.24 5.36 6.33
C ILE A 97 -1.95 5.64 7.65
N GLY A 98 -2.71 6.72 7.77
CA GLY A 98 -3.50 7.02 8.97
C GLY A 98 -4.49 5.90 9.31
N ARG A 99 -5.18 5.35 8.30
CA ARG A 99 -6.19 4.30 8.48
C ARG A 99 -5.62 2.92 8.77
N TRP A 100 -4.54 2.55 8.08
CA TRP A 100 -4.02 1.18 8.09
C TRP A 100 -2.77 1.00 8.93
N ASN A 101 -2.08 2.09 9.26
CA ASN A 101 -0.86 2.15 10.04
C ASN A 101 0.18 1.06 9.68
N PRO A 102 0.67 1.00 8.41
CA PRO A 102 1.49 -0.10 7.91
C PRO A 102 2.87 -0.16 8.59
N VAL A 103 3.27 -1.33 9.09
CA VAL A 103 4.43 -1.51 10.00
C VAL A 103 5.77 -1.03 9.45
N CYS A 104 5.95 -1.03 8.12
CA CYS A 104 7.21 -0.63 7.48
C CYS A 104 7.27 0.88 7.16
N ASN A 105 6.15 1.60 7.25
CA ASN A 105 6.18 3.06 7.21
C ASN A 105 6.86 3.60 8.47
N THR A 106 7.45 4.78 8.37
CA THR A 106 7.98 5.53 9.52
C THR A 106 7.36 6.93 9.55
N GLN A 107 7.05 7.47 8.37
CA GLN A 107 6.27 8.68 8.19
C GLN A 107 4.76 8.41 8.40
N HIS A 108 4.04 9.46 8.83
CA HIS A 108 2.56 9.54 8.89
C HIS A 108 1.84 8.47 9.73
N ARG A 109 2.59 7.54 10.34
CA ARG A 109 2.06 6.60 11.32
C ARG A 109 1.55 7.39 12.52
N THR A 110 0.46 6.90 13.10
CA THR A 110 0.02 7.35 14.42
C THR A 110 0.81 6.52 15.44
N ASP A 111 1.74 7.16 16.14
CA ASP A 111 2.59 6.52 17.15
C ASP A 111 1.73 5.93 18.27
N GLY A 112 1.54 4.61 18.27
CA GLY A 112 1.00 3.84 19.42
C GLY A 112 -0.38 4.25 19.96
N GLY A 113 -1.08 5.20 19.34
CA GLY A 113 -2.45 5.54 19.68
C GLY A 113 -3.33 4.31 19.48
N LEU A 114 -4.22 4.06 20.43
CA LEU A 114 -5.01 2.84 20.60
C LEU A 114 -5.88 2.28 19.43
N PRO A 115 -6.01 2.85 18.20
CA PRO A 115 -6.80 2.19 17.13
C PRO A 115 -6.09 1.07 16.35
N ALA A 116 -4.75 1.01 16.30
CA ALA A 116 -4.05 0.09 15.39
C ALA A 116 -4.22 -1.41 15.75
N ILE A 117 -4.34 -1.72 17.04
CA ILE A 117 -4.52 -3.10 17.52
C ILE A 117 -5.98 -3.59 17.31
N ARG A 118 -6.97 -2.69 17.31
CA ARG A 118 -8.38 -3.08 17.12
C ARG A 118 -8.67 -3.59 15.71
N ASN A 119 -8.04 -3.02 14.67
CA ASN A 119 -8.29 -3.43 13.29
C ASN A 119 -7.55 -4.69 12.87
N ALA A 120 -6.32 -4.91 13.36
CA ALA A 120 -5.59 -6.16 13.10
C ALA A 120 -6.30 -7.37 13.72
N LEU A 121 -6.89 -7.21 14.92
CA LEU A 121 -7.69 -8.26 15.55
C LEU A 121 -9.08 -8.45 14.93
N ALA A 122 -9.69 -7.40 14.37
CA ALA A 122 -10.97 -7.50 13.67
C ALA A 122 -10.86 -8.33 12.37
N LEU A 123 -9.75 -8.20 11.63
CA LEU A 123 -9.51 -9.00 10.41
C LEU A 123 -9.12 -10.46 10.69
N LEU A 124 -8.64 -10.76 11.91
CA LEU A 124 -8.33 -12.13 12.35
C LEU A 124 -9.53 -12.87 12.97
N ARG A 125 -10.65 -12.18 13.21
CA ARG A 125 -11.86 -12.72 13.87
C ARG A 125 -13.10 -12.80 12.99
N ALA A 126 -13.10 -12.16 11.82
CA ALA A 126 -14.08 -12.40 10.75
C ALA A 126 -13.60 -13.57 9.87
#